data_AF-A0A7J7LWN2-F1
#
_entry.id   AF-A0A7J7LWN2-F1
#
_cell.length_a   1.000
_cell.length_b   1.000
_cell.length_c   1.000
_cell.angle_alpha   90.00
_cell.angle_beta   90.00
_cell.angle_gamma   90.00
#
_symmetry.space_group_name_H-M   'P 1'
#
loop_
_entity.id
_entity.type
_entity.pdbx_description
1 polymer ?
#
loop_
_entity_poly.entity_id
_entity_poly.type
_entity_poly.pdbx_seq_one_letter_code
_entity_poly.pdbx_strand_id
1 'polypeptide(L)'
;MPKAFSSHYHWNSAILNLPKTDSDKVSTPVPSKLFYTYNRAIHGFSVILSPEELEALKKMPRCITAYTNHTLHADTIRTTDFLSLSKAGGLWQASNYCTYAIIGVIDSGVWPVSASFKDDGMGEIPRRWKWTYEPSVQFKSLMYNRKLIGARYFNKGVLSQDLNISFVYNSPRDETGHGTHITSIVARNYIRGVSYFGYAKGTTRGTAPCARLAVYKVTWLRGGSLTSDVIVGTNQALADGVDIISMSMSFQGVLSYEDPITSFAAMEKGVLVSSLVGNRGSNLMTVVGNLWSLTVGASTIGRQLAGSLTLDNGKTIIGWSLFPRRAFLNVSLVYNETLTGCNSPTLLSEFANNVIVVCFVGPRINNQISTVIEPKIIGDIFISTDKREEYRIPGVTIKPMETPTVINYAKSTID
;
A
#
# COMPACT_ATOMS: atom_id res chain seq x y z
N MET A 1 -31.57 7.83 -22.80
CA MET A 1 -32.94 7.65 -22.30
C MET A 1 -33.90 8.48 -23.15
N PRO A 2 -35.04 7.95 -23.61
CA PRO A 2 -36.04 8.73 -24.34
C PRO A 2 -36.60 9.86 -23.47
N LYS A 3 -36.93 11.00 -24.08
CA LYS A 3 -37.53 12.16 -23.39
C LYS A 3 -38.86 11.85 -22.70
N ALA A 4 -39.52 10.76 -23.09
CA ALA A 4 -40.79 10.29 -22.51
C ALA A 4 -40.67 9.70 -21.09
N PHE A 5 -39.45 9.51 -20.56
CA PHE A 5 -39.24 8.96 -19.22
C PHE A 5 -38.63 9.98 -18.27
N SER A 6 -39.14 10.02 -17.04
CA SER A 6 -38.70 10.93 -15.98
C SER A 6 -37.33 10.57 -15.40
N SER A 7 -36.90 9.30 -15.48
CA SER A 7 -35.56 8.87 -15.07
C SER A 7 -35.14 7.55 -15.72
N HIS A 8 -33.83 7.27 -15.70
CA HIS A 8 -33.28 6.01 -16.22
C HIS A 8 -33.86 4.79 -15.50
N TYR A 9 -34.22 4.95 -14.22
CA TYR A 9 -34.93 3.93 -13.46
C TYR A 9 -36.31 3.63 -14.07
N HIS A 10 -37.12 4.65 -14.33
CA HIS A 10 -38.46 4.47 -14.93
C HIS A 10 -38.37 3.88 -16.33
N TRP A 11 -37.39 4.33 -17.12
CA TRP A 11 -37.15 3.78 -18.45
C TRP A 11 -36.76 2.29 -18.39
N ASN A 12 -35.82 1.92 -17.54
CA ASN A 12 -35.37 0.53 -17.39
C ASN A 12 -36.45 -0.37 -16.77
N SER A 13 -37.26 0.16 -15.85
CA SER A 13 -38.39 -0.56 -15.26
C SER A 13 -39.49 -0.82 -16.30
N ALA A 14 -39.78 0.14 -17.19
CA ALA A 14 -40.73 -0.06 -18.29
C ALA A 14 -40.28 -1.12 -19.31
N ILE A 15 -38.96 -1.27 -19.53
CA ILE A 15 -38.41 -2.36 -20.37
C ILE A 15 -38.71 -3.73 -19.76
N LEU A 16 -38.75 -3.85 -18.43
CA LEU A 16 -38.95 -5.11 -17.71
C LEU A 16 -40.44 -5.48 -17.53
N ASN A 17 -41.35 -4.52 -17.72
CA ASN A 17 -42.80 -4.70 -17.56
C ASN A 17 -43.55 -4.92 -18.89
N LEU A 18 -42.87 -5.34 -19.96
CA LEU A 18 -43.58 -5.70 -21.19
C LEU A 18 -44.48 -6.94 -20.96
N PRO A 19 -45.70 -6.98 -21.55
CA PRO A 19 -46.65 -8.03 -21.27
C PRO A 19 -46.11 -9.38 -21.72
N LYS A 20 -46.08 -10.34 -20.78
CA LYS A 20 -46.03 -11.76 -21.13
C LYS A 20 -47.35 -12.10 -21.81
N THR A 21 -47.28 -12.75 -22.97
CA THR A 21 -48.46 -13.23 -23.71
C THR A 21 -49.38 -14.05 -22.81
N ASP A 22 -50.69 -13.84 -23.01
CA ASP A 22 -51.83 -14.39 -22.27
C ASP A 22 -51.62 -15.79 -21.68
N SER A 23 -51.43 -15.84 -20.35
CA SER A 23 -52.07 -16.79 -19.44
C SER A 23 -51.47 -16.60 -18.03
N ASP A 24 -52.08 -15.78 -17.20
CA ASP A 24 -52.56 -16.20 -15.87
C ASP A 24 -52.89 -15.02 -14.95
N LYS A 25 -54.00 -15.22 -14.24
CA LYS A 25 -54.68 -14.31 -13.32
C LYS A 25 -53.88 -14.06 -12.04
N VAL A 26 -54.06 -12.84 -11.51
CA VAL A 26 -53.90 -12.42 -10.11
C VAL A 26 -52.54 -12.76 -9.47
N SER A 27 -51.66 -11.75 -9.40
CA SER A 27 -50.60 -11.74 -8.39
C SER A 27 -50.37 -10.31 -7.88
N THR A 28 -50.24 -10.21 -6.56
CA THR A 28 -49.80 -9.06 -5.75
C THR A 28 -48.60 -8.30 -6.35
N PRO A 29 -48.37 -7.03 -5.97
CA PRO A 29 -47.26 -6.26 -6.52
C PRO A 29 -45.94 -6.89 -6.06
N VAL A 30 -45.30 -7.64 -6.96
CA VAL A 30 -43.97 -8.21 -6.72
C VAL A 30 -43.01 -7.03 -6.58
N PRO A 31 -42.21 -6.95 -5.50
CA PRO A 31 -41.21 -5.90 -5.36
C PRO A 31 -40.27 -5.93 -6.58
N SER A 32 -40.00 -4.74 -7.11
CA SER A 32 -39.14 -4.50 -8.28
C SER A 32 -37.96 -5.46 -8.37
N LYS A 33 -37.94 -6.36 -9.37
CA LYS A 33 -36.81 -7.24 -9.70
C LYS A 33 -35.55 -6.46 -10.11
N LEU A 34 -35.73 -5.19 -10.50
CA LEU A 34 -34.69 -4.23 -10.84
C LEU A 34 -34.13 -3.61 -9.56
N PHE A 35 -32.82 -3.74 -9.33
CA PHE A 35 -32.19 -3.25 -8.10
C PHE A 35 -31.10 -2.20 -8.34
N TYR A 36 -30.51 -2.11 -9.54
CA TYR A 36 -29.62 -1.00 -9.90
C TYR A 36 -29.82 -0.52 -11.34
N THR A 37 -29.57 0.77 -11.57
CA THR A 37 -29.48 1.36 -12.90
C THR A 37 -28.19 2.15 -13.07
N TYR A 38 -27.57 2.02 -14.24
CA TYR A 38 -26.29 2.62 -14.59
C TYR A 38 -26.48 3.62 -15.72
N ASN A 39 -25.92 4.83 -15.58
CA ASN A 39 -26.03 5.90 -16.58
C ASN A 39 -24.76 6.75 -16.75
N ARG A 40 -23.62 6.33 -16.17
CA ARG A 40 -22.34 7.05 -16.26
C ARG A 40 -21.27 6.19 -16.92
N ALA A 41 -20.79 5.18 -16.20
CA ALA A 41 -19.73 4.29 -16.69
C ALA A 41 -20.23 3.36 -17.81
N ILE A 42 -21.45 2.85 -17.64
CA ILE A 42 -22.18 2.07 -18.63
C ILE A 42 -23.65 2.50 -18.60
N HIS A 43 -24.36 2.27 -19.70
CA HIS A 43 -25.81 2.44 -19.78
C HIS A 43 -26.48 1.07 -19.65
N GLY A 44 -27.11 0.79 -18.51
CA GLY A 44 -27.67 -0.54 -18.24
C GLY A 44 -28.34 -0.65 -16.89
N PHE A 45 -28.60 -1.88 -16.45
CA PHE A 45 -29.22 -2.16 -15.16
C PHE A 45 -28.87 -3.55 -14.64
N SER A 46 -29.07 -3.75 -13.34
CA SER A 46 -29.00 -5.06 -12.68
C SER A 46 -30.36 -5.48 -12.16
N VAL A 47 -30.75 -6.70 -12.54
CA VAL A 47 -32.08 -7.26 -12.35
C VAL A 47 -31.97 -8.75 -11.98
N ILE A 48 -32.91 -9.24 -11.18
CA ILE A 48 -33.07 -10.66 -10.90
C ILE A 48 -34.05 -11.25 -11.92
N LEU A 49 -33.62 -12.21 -12.73
CA LEU A 49 -34.43 -12.83 -13.79
C LEU A 49 -34.39 -14.37 -13.66
N SER A 50 -35.48 -15.03 -14.07
CA SER A 50 -35.43 -16.47 -14.38
C SER A 50 -34.65 -16.71 -15.69
N PRO A 51 -34.20 -17.95 -15.97
CA PRO A 51 -33.56 -18.29 -17.23
C PRO A 51 -34.41 -17.93 -18.46
N GLU A 52 -35.73 -18.17 -18.41
CA GLU A 52 -36.67 -17.86 -19.49
C GLU A 52 -36.80 -16.34 -19.69
N GLU A 53 -36.83 -15.57 -18.61
CA GLU A 53 -36.90 -14.11 -18.65
C GLU A 53 -35.60 -13.50 -19.20
N LEU A 54 -34.44 -14.08 -18.89
CA LEU A 54 -33.15 -13.67 -19.44
C LEU A 54 -33.08 -13.91 -20.95
N GLU A 55 -33.56 -15.06 -21.43
CA GLU A 55 -33.57 -15.37 -22.86
C GLU A 55 -34.56 -14.49 -23.63
N ALA A 56 -35.70 -14.14 -23.04
CA ALA A 56 -36.60 -13.14 -23.61
C ALA A 56 -35.94 -11.75 -23.69
N LEU A 57 -35.21 -11.33 -22.65
CA LEU A 57 -34.52 -10.05 -22.61
C LEU A 57 -33.41 -9.95 -23.68
N LYS A 58 -32.61 -11.01 -23.85
CA LYS A 58 -31.53 -11.06 -24.85
C LYS A 58 -32.03 -10.93 -26.29
N LYS A 59 -33.26 -11.36 -26.56
CA LYS A 59 -33.90 -11.25 -27.89
C LYS A 59 -34.40 -9.83 -28.19
N MET A 60 -34.43 -8.92 -27.22
CA MET A 60 -34.85 -7.55 -27.45
C MET A 60 -33.79 -6.81 -28.29
N PRO A 61 -34.18 -6.06 -29.34
CA PRO A 61 -33.23 -5.31 -30.18
C PRO A 61 -32.35 -4.29 -29.43
N ARG A 62 -32.72 -3.96 -28.18
CA ARG A 62 -32.05 -2.97 -27.33
C ARG A 62 -31.16 -3.61 -26.26
N CYS A 63 -31.12 -4.94 -26.16
CA CYS A 63 -30.19 -5.67 -25.29
C CYS A 63 -28.91 -5.99 -26.08
N ILE A 64 -27.81 -5.28 -25.78
CA ILE A 64 -26.51 -5.51 -26.44
C ILE A 64 -25.84 -6.76 -25.86
N THR A 65 -25.93 -6.93 -24.53
CA THR A 65 -25.27 -8.01 -23.79
C THR A 65 -25.95 -8.19 -22.43
N ALA A 66 -26.01 -9.43 -21.96
CA ALA A 66 -26.47 -9.79 -20.63
C ALA A 66 -25.61 -10.94 -20.08
N TYR A 67 -25.11 -10.79 -18.86
CA TYR A 67 -24.26 -11.77 -18.17
C TYR A 67 -24.65 -11.88 -16.70
N THR A 68 -24.34 -13.03 -16.12
CA THR A 68 -24.64 -13.35 -14.72
C THR A 68 -23.84 -12.44 -13.77
N ASN A 69 -24.48 -11.96 -12.71
CA ASN A 69 -23.77 -11.26 -11.64
C ASN A 69 -22.89 -12.26 -10.87
N HIS A 70 -21.58 -12.05 -10.86
CA HIS A 70 -20.62 -12.91 -10.18
C HIS A 70 -20.15 -12.28 -8.86
N THR A 71 -19.93 -13.11 -7.84
CA THR A 71 -19.24 -12.70 -6.62
C THR A 71 -17.78 -12.39 -6.95
N LEU A 72 -17.36 -11.14 -6.76
CA LEU A 72 -15.97 -10.75 -6.96
C LEU A 72 -15.16 -11.13 -5.70
N HIS A 73 -14.20 -12.05 -5.83
CA HIS A 73 -13.21 -12.28 -4.78
C HIS A 73 -12.13 -11.20 -4.88
N ALA A 74 -11.98 -10.40 -3.83
CA ALA A 74 -10.97 -9.34 -3.80
C ALA A 74 -9.57 -9.95 -3.60
N ASP A 75 -8.73 -9.92 -4.64
CA ASP A 75 -7.29 -10.04 -4.47
C ASP A 75 -6.77 -8.74 -3.84
N THR A 76 -6.28 -8.82 -2.60
CA THR A 76 -6.04 -7.59 -1.79
C THR A 76 -4.64 -7.01 -1.90
N ILE A 77 -3.84 -7.42 -2.89
CA ILE A 77 -2.61 -6.71 -3.32
C ILE A 77 -2.91 -5.93 -4.59
N ARG A 78 -3.15 -4.64 -4.41
CA ARG A 78 -3.95 -3.84 -5.35
C ARG A 78 -3.15 -2.82 -6.15
N THR A 79 -1.87 -2.57 -5.85
CA THR A 79 -1.14 -1.44 -6.47
C THR A 79 -1.09 -1.54 -7.99
N THR A 80 -0.69 -2.69 -8.56
CA THR A 80 -0.64 -2.86 -10.01
C THR A 80 -2.04 -2.83 -10.64
N ASP A 81 -3.05 -3.37 -9.94
CA ASP A 81 -4.42 -3.40 -10.44
C ASP A 81 -5.07 -2.01 -10.39
N PHE A 82 -4.76 -1.22 -9.36
CA PHE A 82 -5.14 0.19 -9.25
C PHE A 82 -4.54 1.03 -10.38
N LEU A 83 -3.31 0.70 -10.81
CA LEU A 83 -2.65 1.28 -11.98
C LEU A 83 -3.10 0.66 -13.31
N SER A 84 -4.07 -0.27 -13.30
CA SER A 84 -4.56 -0.99 -14.48
C SER A 84 -3.47 -1.75 -15.26
N LEU A 85 -2.40 -2.18 -14.58
CA LEU A 85 -1.37 -3.03 -15.16
C LEU A 85 -1.88 -4.48 -15.21
N SER A 86 -2.04 -5.00 -16.42
CA SER A 86 -2.66 -6.31 -16.66
C SER A 86 -1.78 -7.21 -17.50
N LYS A 87 -1.89 -8.52 -17.28
CA LYS A 87 -1.27 -9.52 -18.18
C LYS A 87 -1.94 -9.54 -19.56
N ALA A 88 -3.20 -9.15 -19.65
CA ALA A 88 -4.01 -9.25 -20.86
C ALA A 88 -3.79 -8.09 -21.86
N GLY A 89 -2.91 -7.13 -21.55
CA GLY A 89 -2.60 -6.02 -22.44
C GLY A 89 -2.02 -4.79 -21.74
N GLY A 90 -1.91 -3.69 -22.48
CA GLY A 90 -1.42 -2.41 -21.95
C GLY A 90 0.10 -2.37 -21.79
N LEU A 91 0.57 -1.59 -20.80
CA LEU A 91 1.99 -1.26 -20.65
C LEU A 91 2.90 -2.49 -20.46
N TRP A 92 2.45 -3.51 -19.71
CA TRP A 92 3.24 -4.73 -19.53
C TRP A 92 3.46 -5.51 -20.81
N GLN A 93 2.45 -5.64 -21.67
CA GLN A 93 2.63 -6.29 -22.96
C GLN A 93 3.49 -5.43 -23.89
N ALA A 94 3.22 -4.12 -23.94
CA ALA A 94 3.96 -3.18 -24.78
C ALA A 94 5.45 -3.10 -24.43
N SER A 95 5.81 -3.23 -23.15
CA SER A 95 7.20 -3.22 -22.67
C SER A 95 7.87 -4.60 -22.67
N ASN A 96 7.20 -5.63 -23.21
CA ASN A 96 7.62 -7.03 -23.08
C ASN A 96 7.98 -7.40 -21.63
N TYR A 97 7.13 -6.97 -20.70
CA TYR A 97 7.22 -7.14 -19.24
C TYR A 97 8.53 -6.60 -18.63
N CYS A 98 9.25 -5.74 -19.33
CA CYS A 98 10.57 -5.22 -18.94
C CYS A 98 11.63 -6.32 -18.73
N THR A 99 11.54 -7.45 -19.46
CA THR A 99 12.44 -8.63 -19.30
C THR A 99 13.93 -8.34 -19.49
N TYR A 100 14.27 -7.31 -20.28
CA TYR A 100 15.64 -6.85 -20.54
C TYR A 100 16.10 -5.69 -19.65
N ALA A 101 15.16 -5.07 -18.91
CA ALA A 101 15.44 -3.89 -18.11
C ALA A 101 16.20 -4.25 -16.83
N ILE A 102 17.15 -3.42 -16.45
CA ILE A 102 17.94 -3.50 -15.23
C ILE A 102 17.65 -2.25 -14.42
N ILE A 103 17.05 -2.43 -13.25
CA ILE A 103 16.70 -1.34 -12.35
C ILE A 103 17.76 -1.26 -11.24
N GLY A 104 18.45 -0.12 -11.19
CA GLY A 104 19.35 0.24 -10.11
C GLY A 104 18.55 0.74 -8.91
N VAL A 105 18.72 0.14 -7.74
CA VAL A 105 18.07 0.60 -6.50
C VAL A 105 19.15 1.09 -5.56
N ILE A 106 19.12 2.40 -5.26
CA ILE A 106 20.06 3.06 -4.36
C ILE A 106 19.37 3.28 -3.03
N ASP A 107 19.73 2.49 -2.01
CA ASP A 107 19.01 2.42 -0.73
C ASP A 107 19.89 1.84 0.40
N SER A 108 19.27 1.23 1.41
CA SER A 108 19.86 0.55 2.57
C SER A 108 20.25 -0.91 2.32
N GLY A 109 20.17 -1.36 1.07
CA GLY A 109 20.55 -2.70 0.64
C GLY A 109 19.36 -3.59 0.31
N VAL A 110 19.57 -4.90 0.33
CA VAL A 110 18.53 -5.90 0.04
C VAL A 110 18.62 -7.12 0.95
N TRP A 111 17.48 -7.74 1.27
CA TRP A 111 17.40 -9.06 1.89
C TRP A 111 17.29 -10.15 0.82
N PRO A 112 18.42 -10.71 0.33
CA PRO A 112 18.43 -11.47 -0.93
C PRO A 112 17.68 -12.80 -0.86
N VAL A 113 17.53 -13.38 0.33
CA VAL A 113 16.82 -14.66 0.54
C VAL A 113 15.30 -14.51 0.57
N SER A 114 14.77 -13.29 0.40
CA SER A 114 13.33 -13.06 0.30
C SER A 114 12.73 -13.73 -0.93
N ALA A 115 11.54 -14.32 -0.78
CA ALA A 115 10.79 -14.89 -1.91
C ALA A 115 10.50 -13.85 -3.02
N SER A 116 10.50 -12.56 -2.68
CA SER A 116 10.38 -11.44 -3.62
C SER A 116 11.42 -11.45 -4.72
N PHE A 117 12.58 -12.02 -4.46
CA PHE A 117 13.73 -11.99 -5.36
C PHE A 117 14.05 -13.37 -5.96
N LYS A 118 13.11 -14.31 -5.92
CA LYS A 118 13.20 -15.53 -6.72
C LYS A 118 13.14 -15.20 -8.21
N ASP A 119 13.81 -16.00 -9.02
CA ASP A 119 13.95 -15.82 -10.46
C ASP A 119 13.12 -16.82 -11.28
N ASP A 120 12.06 -17.35 -10.67
CA ASP A 120 11.08 -18.22 -11.33
C ASP A 120 10.54 -17.57 -12.60
N GLY A 121 10.63 -18.27 -13.73
CA GLY A 121 10.15 -17.80 -15.03
C GLY A 121 11.01 -16.72 -15.70
N MET A 122 12.21 -16.42 -15.17
CA MET A 122 13.11 -15.45 -15.78
C MET A 122 14.09 -16.09 -16.76
N GLY A 123 14.26 -15.46 -17.93
CA GLY A 123 15.28 -15.84 -18.91
C GLY A 123 16.69 -15.45 -18.49
N GLU A 124 17.67 -15.66 -19.37
CA GLU A 124 19.08 -15.33 -19.14
C GLU A 124 19.30 -13.85 -18.75
N ILE A 125 20.37 -13.60 -18.01
CA ILE A 125 20.79 -12.23 -17.67
C ILE A 125 21.22 -11.52 -18.96
N PRO A 126 20.82 -10.25 -19.20
CA PRO A 126 21.23 -9.53 -20.40
C PRO A 126 22.75 -9.50 -20.57
N ARG A 127 23.28 -9.86 -21.75
CA ARG A 127 24.73 -9.96 -22.03
C ARG A 127 25.53 -8.68 -21.77
N ARG A 128 24.87 -7.52 -21.82
CA ARG A 128 25.48 -6.22 -21.50
C ARG A 128 25.84 -6.08 -20.02
N TRP A 129 25.21 -6.85 -19.14
CA TRP A 129 25.51 -6.89 -17.73
C TRP A 129 26.76 -7.74 -17.51
N LYS A 130 27.87 -7.09 -17.16
CA LYS A 130 29.20 -7.72 -17.13
C LYS A 130 29.64 -8.21 -15.76
N TRP A 131 28.89 -7.88 -14.71
CA TRP A 131 29.35 -8.09 -13.35
C TRP A 131 28.39 -8.98 -12.56
N THR A 132 28.89 -9.97 -11.83
CA THR A 132 28.02 -10.95 -11.18
C THR A 132 28.21 -11.03 -9.66
N TYR A 133 29.38 -10.66 -9.14
CA TYR A 133 29.70 -10.91 -7.73
C TYR A 133 30.85 -10.08 -7.19
N GLU A 134 30.70 -9.60 -5.95
CA GLU A 134 31.78 -9.12 -5.10
C GLU A 134 31.64 -9.76 -3.71
N PRO A 135 32.69 -10.47 -3.24
CA PRO A 135 32.66 -11.11 -1.94
C PRO A 135 32.47 -10.09 -0.82
N SER A 136 31.50 -10.34 0.07
CA SER A 136 31.32 -9.53 1.27
C SER A 136 30.70 -10.32 2.42
N VAL A 137 30.77 -9.76 3.63
CA VAL A 137 30.40 -10.45 4.87
C VAL A 137 28.93 -10.89 4.81
N GLN A 138 28.68 -12.20 4.92
CA GLN A 138 27.34 -12.79 4.87
C GLN A 138 26.53 -12.47 3.60
N PHE A 139 27.23 -12.15 2.50
CA PHE A 139 26.65 -12.00 1.16
C PHE A 139 27.47 -12.87 0.18
N LYS A 140 26.99 -14.10 -0.02
CA LYS A 140 27.71 -15.12 -0.83
C LYS A 140 27.25 -15.05 -2.28
N SER A 141 28.06 -15.58 -3.20
CA SER A 141 27.73 -15.67 -4.63
C SER A 141 26.38 -16.37 -4.89
N LEU A 142 26.01 -17.35 -4.06
CA LEU A 142 24.70 -18.04 -4.14
C LEU A 142 23.48 -17.15 -3.87
N MET A 143 23.68 -15.91 -3.41
CA MET A 143 22.61 -14.94 -3.17
C MET A 143 22.25 -14.13 -4.42
N TYR A 144 23.03 -14.27 -5.49
CA TYR A 144 22.73 -13.72 -6.81
C TYR A 144 22.00 -14.77 -7.63
N ASN A 145 21.07 -14.31 -8.46
CA ASN A 145 20.31 -15.16 -9.37
C ASN A 145 19.89 -14.34 -10.59
N ARG A 146 18.99 -14.86 -11.44
CA ARG A 146 18.55 -14.12 -12.61
C ARG A 146 17.65 -12.92 -12.27
N LYS A 147 17.21 -12.78 -11.01
CA LYS A 147 16.41 -11.65 -10.53
C LYS A 147 17.27 -10.55 -9.93
N LEU A 148 18.03 -10.88 -8.88
CA LEU A 148 19.02 -10.02 -8.24
C LEU A 148 20.38 -10.32 -8.87
N ILE A 149 20.71 -9.53 -9.89
CA ILE A 149 21.90 -9.74 -10.74
C ILE A 149 23.11 -8.95 -10.24
N GLY A 150 22.89 -7.97 -9.36
CA GLY A 150 23.93 -7.10 -8.82
C GLY A 150 23.59 -6.61 -7.40
N ALA A 151 24.60 -6.47 -6.56
CA ALA A 151 24.48 -5.96 -5.20
C ALA A 151 25.85 -5.48 -4.73
N ARG A 152 25.96 -4.19 -4.39
CA ARG A 152 27.18 -3.53 -3.90
C ARG A 152 26.86 -2.67 -2.68
N TYR A 153 27.88 -2.23 -1.96
CA TYR A 153 27.73 -1.34 -0.82
C TYR A 153 28.85 -0.30 -0.78
N PHE A 154 28.56 0.85 -0.19
CA PHE A 154 29.48 1.99 -0.07
C PHE A 154 29.32 2.60 1.33
N ASN A 155 30.40 2.62 2.09
CA ASN A 155 30.44 3.12 3.47
C ASN A 155 31.70 3.91 3.80
N LYS A 156 32.49 4.29 2.78
CA LYS A 156 33.73 5.03 2.99
C LYS A 156 33.45 6.43 3.53
N GLY A 157 32.34 7.05 3.10
CA GLY A 157 31.86 8.31 3.66
C GLY A 157 31.52 8.17 5.14
N VAL A 158 30.74 7.16 5.51
CA VAL A 158 30.42 6.87 6.92
C VAL A 158 31.69 6.62 7.76
N LEU A 159 32.59 5.75 7.30
CA LEU A 159 33.84 5.41 7.99
C LEU A 159 34.76 6.63 8.18
N SER A 160 34.70 7.61 7.27
CA SER A 160 35.49 8.84 7.41
C SER A 160 35.02 9.76 8.55
N GLN A 161 33.75 9.65 8.96
CA GLN A 161 33.19 10.44 10.07
C GLN A 161 33.39 9.75 11.43
N ASP A 162 33.34 8.42 11.44
CA ASP A 162 33.58 7.60 12.64
C ASP A 162 34.27 6.28 12.25
N LEU A 163 35.58 6.20 12.52
CA LEU A 163 36.38 5.00 12.26
C LEU A 163 36.03 3.83 13.20
N ASN A 164 35.39 4.10 14.34
CA ASN A 164 35.00 3.09 15.33
C ASN A 164 33.56 2.58 15.11
N ILE A 165 32.88 3.07 14.07
CA ILE A 165 31.54 2.61 13.75
C ILE A 165 31.56 1.13 13.36
N SER A 166 30.64 0.36 13.94
CA SER A 166 30.49 -1.06 13.60
C SER A 166 29.18 -1.29 12.87
N PHE A 167 29.26 -2.00 11.74
CA PHE A 167 28.13 -2.40 10.93
C PHE A 167 27.71 -3.84 11.27
N VAL A 168 26.41 -4.10 11.38
CA VAL A 168 25.88 -5.45 11.59
C VAL A 168 26.21 -6.31 10.36
N TYR A 169 25.92 -5.77 9.17
CA TYR A 169 26.30 -6.38 7.91
C TYR A 169 27.15 -5.42 7.09
N ASN A 170 28.47 -5.57 7.14
CA ASN A 170 29.40 -4.90 6.23
C ASN A 170 29.37 -5.53 4.82
N SER A 171 28.19 -5.43 4.20
CA SER A 171 27.83 -6.01 2.90
C SER A 171 26.56 -5.36 2.36
N PRO A 172 26.11 -5.69 1.13
CA PRO A 172 24.87 -5.16 0.54
C PRO A 172 23.59 -5.64 1.25
N ARG A 173 23.71 -6.45 2.30
CA ARG A 173 22.56 -6.96 3.05
C ARG A 173 21.85 -5.82 3.78
N ASP A 174 20.53 -5.80 3.62
CA ASP A 174 19.66 -4.86 4.32
C ASP A 174 19.52 -5.24 5.80
N GLU A 175 19.63 -4.23 6.66
CA GLU A 175 19.45 -4.30 8.11
C GLU A 175 18.28 -3.43 8.61
N THR A 176 17.71 -2.60 7.73
CA THR A 176 16.63 -1.66 8.07
C THR A 176 15.27 -2.15 7.57
N GLY A 177 15.26 -2.85 6.43
CA GLY A 177 14.06 -3.28 5.71
C GLY A 177 13.59 -2.28 4.65
N HIS A 178 14.05 -1.02 4.68
CA HIS A 178 13.62 0.00 3.72
C HIS A 178 14.00 -0.38 2.29
N GLY A 179 15.26 -0.74 2.05
CA GLY A 179 15.77 -1.07 0.72
C GLY A 179 15.13 -2.34 0.17
N THR A 180 14.93 -3.35 1.01
CA THR A 180 14.17 -4.56 0.64
C THR A 180 12.74 -4.22 0.25
N HIS A 181 12.08 -3.34 1.00
CA HIS A 181 10.72 -2.91 0.73
C HIS A 181 10.62 -2.17 -0.62
N ILE A 182 11.48 -1.17 -0.86
CA ILE A 182 11.53 -0.40 -2.12
C ILE A 182 11.86 -1.31 -3.31
N THR A 183 12.93 -2.10 -3.20
CA THR A 183 13.34 -3.08 -4.23
C THR A 183 12.18 -4.02 -4.58
N SER A 184 11.40 -4.44 -3.58
CA SER A 184 10.24 -5.30 -3.80
C SER A 184 9.07 -4.59 -4.50
N ILE A 185 8.81 -3.32 -4.21
CA ILE A 185 7.77 -2.52 -4.89
C ILE A 185 8.11 -2.38 -6.37
N VAL A 186 9.36 -2.00 -6.65
CA VAL A 186 9.84 -1.72 -8.01
C VAL A 186 9.71 -2.96 -8.88
N ALA A 187 10.24 -4.09 -8.41
CA ALA A 187 10.35 -5.27 -9.25
C ALA A 187 10.36 -6.58 -8.49
N ARG A 188 9.63 -6.83 -7.39
CA ARG A 188 9.53 -8.24 -6.92
C ARG A 188 8.89 -9.15 -7.97
N ASN A 189 9.29 -10.41 -7.99
CA ASN A 189 8.63 -11.44 -8.78
C ASN A 189 7.21 -11.74 -8.21
N TYR A 190 6.44 -12.56 -8.92
CA TYR A 190 5.13 -13.02 -8.47
C TYR A 190 5.27 -13.93 -7.25
N ILE A 191 4.61 -13.58 -6.15
CA ILE A 191 4.54 -14.42 -4.94
C ILE A 191 3.09 -14.60 -4.54
N ARG A 192 2.66 -15.85 -4.38
CA ARG A 192 1.30 -16.21 -3.98
C ARG A 192 1.18 -16.32 -2.46
N GLY A 193 -0.02 -16.07 -1.95
CA GLY A 193 -0.38 -16.38 -0.56
C GLY A 193 0.31 -15.50 0.49
N VAL A 194 0.82 -14.34 0.11
CA VAL A 194 1.43 -13.41 1.08
C VAL A 194 0.36 -12.57 1.75
N SER A 195 0.65 -12.10 2.95
CA SER A 195 -0.17 -11.15 3.69
C SER A 195 0.71 -10.37 4.67
N TYR A 196 0.24 -9.21 5.11
CA TYR A 196 0.77 -8.56 6.31
C TYR A 196 -0.07 -9.04 7.49
N PHE A 197 0.37 -10.07 8.23
CA PHE A 197 -0.36 -10.64 9.37
C PHE A 197 -1.85 -10.95 9.10
N GLY A 198 -2.18 -11.45 7.90
CA GLY A 198 -3.55 -11.73 7.47
C GLY A 198 -4.23 -10.57 6.72
N TYR A 199 -3.77 -9.33 6.89
CA TYR A 199 -4.19 -8.20 6.06
C TYR A 199 -3.60 -8.29 4.65
N ALA A 200 -4.30 -7.72 3.68
CA ALA A 200 -3.84 -7.63 2.30
C ALA A 200 -3.39 -9.00 1.70
N LYS A 201 -4.10 -10.08 2.04
CA LYS A 201 -3.84 -11.43 1.51
C LYS A 201 -4.03 -11.50 -0.02
N GLY A 202 -3.06 -12.08 -0.71
CA GLY A 202 -3.21 -12.39 -2.13
C GLY A 202 -1.89 -12.71 -2.83
N THR A 203 -1.86 -12.45 -4.13
CA THR A 203 -0.64 -12.55 -4.96
C THR A 203 0.02 -11.19 -5.14
N THR A 204 1.26 -11.05 -4.70
CA THR A 204 2.06 -9.83 -4.94
C THR A 204 2.90 -9.91 -6.19
N ARG A 205 3.18 -8.74 -6.76
CA ARG A 205 4.19 -8.50 -7.79
C ARG A 205 4.69 -7.06 -7.69
N GLY A 206 5.84 -6.77 -8.29
CA GLY A 206 6.34 -5.40 -8.43
C GLY A 206 5.68 -4.69 -9.60
N THR A 207 6.00 -3.41 -9.81
CA THR A 207 5.56 -2.66 -10.99
C THR A 207 6.11 -3.27 -12.28
N ALA A 208 7.38 -3.70 -12.26
CA ALA A 208 8.04 -4.40 -13.36
C ALA A 208 8.53 -5.80 -12.91
N PRO A 209 7.64 -6.80 -12.80
CA PRO A 209 7.97 -8.06 -12.14
C PRO A 209 9.06 -8.88 -12.85
N CYS A 210 9.25 -8.70 -14.16
CA CYS A 210 10.27 -9.42 -14.92
C CYS A 210 11.57 -8.62 -15.13
N ALA A 211 11.68 -7.39 -14.61
CA ALA A 211 12.91 -6.61 -14.66
C ALA A 211 14.00 -7.21 -13.75
N ARG A 212 15.26 -6.94 -14.05
CA ARG A 212 16.41 -7.32 -13.23
C ARG A 212 16.68 -6.25 -12.17
N LEU A 213 17.25 -6.65 -11.05
CA LEU A 213 17.58 -5.78 -9.93
C LEU A 213 19.09 -5.71 -9.72
N ALA A 214 19.62 -4.50 -9.63
CA ALA A 214 20.96 -4.21 -9.17
C ALA A 214 20.87 -3.26 -7.96
N VAL A 215 21.39 -3.67 -6.81
CA VAL A 215 21.22 -2.93 -5.54
C VAL A 215 22.52 -2.26 -5.13
N TYR A 216 22.45 -1.00 -4.72
CA TYR A 216 23.58 -0.20 -4.29
C TYR A 216 23.29 0.34 -2.88
N LYS A 217 23.86 -0.32 -1.87
CA LYS A 217 23.68 0.07 -0.47
C LYS A 217 24.55 1.28 -0.15
N VAL A 218 23.90 2.40 0.16
CA VAL A 218 24.54 3.68 0.52
C VAL A 218 24.01 4.24 1.84
N THR A 219 22.98 3.60 2.40
CA THR A 219 22.37 3.94 3.69
C THR A 219 22.66 2.87 4.71
N TRP A 220 23.05 3.29 5.91
CA TRP A 220 23.45 2.43 7.01
C TRP A 220 22.62 2.77 8.25
N LEU A 221 22.22 1.74 9.02
CA LEU A 221 21.45 1.96 10.26
C LEU A 221 22.23 2.84 11.24
N ARG A 222 23.54 2.58 11.33
CA ARG A 222 24.49 3.43 12.04
C ARG A 222 25.28 4.25 11.02
N GLY A 223 25.28 5.56 11.16
CA GLY A 223 25.98 6.49 10.27
C GLY A 223 25.09 7.13 9.18
N GLY A 224 23.90 6.58 8.93
CA GLY A 224 22.95 7.18 7.99
C GLY A 224 23.40 7.08 6.54
N SER A 225 23.11 8.12 5.74
CA SER A 225 23.49 8.21 4.33
C SER A 225 24.33 9.45 4.11
N LEU A 226 25.50 9.29 3.48
CA LEU A 226 26.42 10.38 3.20
C LEU A 226 26.41 10.68 1.71
N THR A 227 26.45 11.97 1.35
CA THR A 227 26.45 12.43 -0.04
C THR A 227 27.54 11.76 -0.87
N SER A 228 28.74 11.59 -0.31
CA SER A 228 29.86 10.90 -0.97
C SER A 228 29.54 9.44 -1.32
N ASP A 229 28.94 8.69 -0.39
CA ASP A 229 28.55 7.29 -0.59
C ASP A 229 27.40 7.18 -1.61
N VAL A 230 26.45 8.13 -1.62
CA VAL A 230 25.36 8.20 -2.61
C VAL A 230 25.89 8.51 -4.01
N ILE A 231 26.81 9.47 -4.16
CA ILE A 231 27.42 9.84 -5.44
C ILE A 231 28.19 8.65 -6.02
N VAL A 232 29.04 7.99 -5.22
CA VAL A 232 29.81 6.83 -5.72
C VAL A 232 28.91 5.65 -6.05
N GLY A 233 27.85 5.42 -5.26
CA GLY A 233 26.86 4.39 -5.55
C GLY A 233 26.11 4.65 -6.86
N THR A 234 25.72 5.90 -7.10
CA THR A 234 25.06 6.32 -8.36
C THR A 234 26.00 6.19 -9.54
N ASN A 235 27.25 6.65 -9.41
CA ASN A 235 28.27 6.52 -10.45
C ASN A 235 28.52 5.05 -10.81
N GLN A 236 28.58 4.17 -9.80
CA GLN A 236 28.74 2.74 -10.03
C GLN A 236 27.53 2.14 -10.75
N ALA A 237 26.31 2.54 -10.39
CA ALA A 237 25.10 2.10 -11.09
C ALA A 237 25.12 2.47 -12.58
N LEU A 238 25.51 3.70 -12.89
CA LEU A 238 25.66 4.16 -14.28
C LEU A 238 26.77 3.41 -15.02
N ALA A 239 27.90 3.13 -14.36
CA ALA A 239 29.00 2.37 -14.95
C ALA A 239 28.64 0.91 -15.21
N ASP A 240 27.83 0.30 -14.34
CA ASP A 240 27.35 -1.07 -14.48
C ASP A 240 26.26 -1.20 -15.59
N GLY A 241 25.69 -0.08 -16.05
CA GLY A 241 24.76 -0.03 -17.19
C GLY A 241 23.31 -0.30 -16.83
N VAL A 242 22.83 0.22 -15.70
CA VAL A 242 21.40 0.23 -15.35
C VAL A 242 20.58 1.10 -16.31
N ASP A 243 19.30 0.78 -16.52
CA ASP A 243 18.42 1.53 -17.41
C ASP A 243 17.66 2.66 -16.70
N ILE A 244 17.39 2.46 -15.41
CA ILE A 244 16.66 3.40 -14.56
C ILE A 244 17.15 3.24 -13.13
N ILE A 245 17.18 4.35 -12.40
CA ILE A 245 17.55 4.39 -10.99
C ILE A 245 16.30 4.72 -10.16
N SER A 246 16.03 3.88 -9.17
CA SER A 246 15.06 4.15 -8.11
C SER A 246 15.80 4.56 -6.85
N MET A 247 15.52 5.77 -6.37
CA MET A 247 16.18 6.36 -5.22
C MET A 247 15.12 6.90 -4.25
N SER A 248 14.80 6.15 -3.20
CA SER A 248 13.84 6.57 -2.18
C SER A 248 14.52 7.28 -1.01
N MET A 249 15.33 8.29 -1.34
CA MET A 249 16.05 9.13 -0.38
C MET A 249 16.18 10.55 -0.93
N SER A 250 16.42 11.49 -0.03
CA SER A 250 16.67 12.91 -0.36
C SER A 250 17.51 13.53 0.75
N PHE A 251 18.47 14.39 0.42
CA PHE A 251 19.24 15.13 1.42
C PHE A 251 18.44 16.34 1.92
N GLN A 252 18.30 16.45 3.24
CA GLN A 252 17.50 17.49 3.84
C GLN A 252 18.32 18.77 4.08
N GLY A 253 17.70 19.93 3.84
CA GLY A 253 18.25 21.22 4.31
C GLY A 253 19.43 21.73 3.50
N VAL A 254 19.78 21.04 2.42
CA VAL A 254 20.80 21.49 1.49
C VAL A 254 20.08 21.94 0.22
N LEU A 255 20.05 23.25 0.00
CA LEU A 255 19.87 23.85 -1.33
C LEU A 255 21.10 23.54 -2.22
N SER A 256 21.71 22.35 -2.06
CA SER A 256 22.98 22.03 -2.70
C SER A 256 22.74 21.67 -4.15
N TYR A 257 23.30 22.51 -5.00
CA TYR A 257 23.79 22.25 -6.35
C TYR A 257 24.46 20.86 -6.57
N GLU A 258 24.73 20.08 -5.52
CA GLU A 258 25.39 18.76 -5.58
C GLU A 258 24.44 17.58 -5.85
N ASP A 259 23.19 17.62 -5.36
CA ASP A 259 22.19 16.57 -5.66
C ASP A 259 21.76 16.55 -7.16
N PRO A 260 21.67 17.71 -7.85
CA PRO A 260 21.58 17.78 -9.30
C PRO A 260 22.71 17.06 -10.04
N ILE A 261 23.92 16.93 -9.50
CA ILE A 261 25.06 16.36 -10.24
C ILE A 261 24.82 14.88 -10.55
N THR A 262 24.31 14.11 -9.59
CA THR A 262 24.06 12.68 -9.79
C THR A 262 22.93 12.44 -10.79
N SER A 263 21.84 13.20 -10.66
CA SER A 263 20.68 13.11 -11.55
C SER A 263 20.99 13.64 -12.95
N PHE A 264 21.79 14.70 -13.05
CA PHE A 264 22.28 15.25 -14.32
C PHE A 264 23.22 14.27 -15.03
N ALA A 265 24.20 13.70 -14.33
CA ALA A 265 25.12 12.71 -14.91
C ALA A 265 24.37 11.44 -15.38
N ALA A 266 23.32 11.04 -14.66
CA ALA A 266 22.44 9.96 -15.10
C ALA A 266 21.68 10.34 -16.37
N MET A 267 21.11 11.55 -16.41
CA MET A 267 20.42 12.09 -17.59
C MET A 267 21.34 12.17 -18.81
N GLU A 268 22.58 12.64 -18.68
CA GLU A 268 23.56 12.69 -19.78
C GLU A 268 23.86 11.30 -20.36
N LYS A 269 23.71 10.25 -19.56
CA LYS A 269 23.84 8.84 -19.98
C LYS A 269 22.51 8.21 -20.40
N GLY A 270 21.43 8.98 -20.49
CA GLY A 270 20.10 8.50 -20.86
C GLY A 270 19.41 7.65 -19.79
N VAL A 271 19.84 7.75 -18.53
CA VAL A 271 19.28 6.99 -17.39
C VAL A 271 18.40 7.92 -16.54
N LEU A 272 17.11 7.61 -16.45
CA LEU A 272 16.18 8.36 -15.60
C LEU A 272 16.40 8.01 -14.12
N VAL A 273 16.39 9.03 -13.26
CA VAL A 273 16.35 8.86 -11.80
C VAL A 273 14.94 9.18 -11.30
N SER A 274 14.33 8.23 -10.58
CA SER A 274 13.06 8.42 -9.87
C SER A 274 13.33 8.62 -8.38
N SER A 275 12.98 9.80 -7.87
CA SER A 275 13.22 10.21 -6.48
C SER A 275 11.93 10.60 -5.76
N LEU A 276 11.94 10.52 -4.43
CA LEU A 276 10.79 10.93 -3.61
C LEU A 276 10.80 12.44 -3.34
N VAL A 277 9.61 13.01 -3.09
CA VAL A 277 9.43 14.44 -2.75
C VAL A 277 9.74 14.78 -1.28
N GLY A 278 9.84 13.75 -0.43
CA GLY A 278 9.97 13.88 1.03
C GLY A 278 8.66 13.69 1.79
N ASN A 279 8.76 13.41 3.09
CA ASN A 279 7.62 13.12 3.98
C ASN A 279 7.34 14.27 4.98
N ARG A 280 7.66 15.52 4.58
CA ARG A 280 7.58 16.71 5.47
C ARG A 280 6.36 17.59 5.26
N GLY A 281 5.40 17.14 4.46
CA GLY A 281 4.09 17.79 4.36
C GLY A 281 3.38 17.85 5.72
N SER A 282 2.32 18.64 5.89
CA SER A 282 1.55 19.39 4.88
C SER A 282 1.93 20.86 4.73
N ASN A 283 2.99 21.32 5.42
CA ASN A 283 3.41 22.71 5.37
C ASN A 283 3.93 23.11 3.98
N LEU A 284 3.73 24.37 3.61
CA LEU A 284 4.27 24.93 2.37
C LEU A 284 5.80 24.86 2.36
N MET A 285 6.39 24.78 1.16
CA MET A 285 7.85 24.78 0.92
C MET A 285 8.61 23.62 1.59
N THR A 286 8.01 22.42 1.61
CA THR A 286 8.60 21.21 2.21
C THR A 286 9.13 20.19 1.19
N VAL A 287 8.93 20.47 -0.10
CA VAL A 287 9.40 19.63 -1.21
C VAL A 287 10.92 19.63 -1.25
N VAL A 288 11.50 18.43 -1.26
CA VAL A 288 12.91 18.21 -1.59
C VAL A 288 12.91 17.49 -2.94
N GLY A 289 13.37 18.16 -3.99
CA GLY A 289 13.38 17.63 -5.35
C GLY A 289 14.55 18.17 -6.14
N ASN A 290 15.03 17.37 -7.09
CA ASN A 290 16.19 17.71 -7.91
C ASN A 290 15.75 18.01 -9.34
N LEU A 291 16.48 18.92 -10.00
CA LEU A 291 16.40 19.04 -11.45
C LEU A 291 16.85 17.70 -12.09
N TRP A 292 16.35 17.42 -13.29
CA TRP A 292 16.76 16.24 -14.09
C TRP A 292 16.37 14.87 -13.50
N SER A 293 15.50 14.85 -12.47
CA SER A 293 14.90 13.64 -11.92
C SER A 293 13.38 13.68 -11.96
N LEU A 294 12.75 12.51 -11.96
CA LEU A 294 11.32 12.37 -11.73
C LEU A 294 11.07 12.41 -10.22
N THR A 295 10.58 13.55 -9.72
CA THR A 295 10.21 13.70 -8.31
C THR A 295 8.77 13.23 -8.08
N VAL A 296 8.59 12.25 -7.18
CA VAL A 296 7.33 11.51 -6.98
C VAL A 296 6.71 11.84 -5.63
N GLY A 297 5.46 12.31 -5.66
CA GLY A 297 4.61 12.45 -4.48
C GLY A 297 3.83 11.17 -4.16
N ALA A 298 3.44 11.01 -2.89
CA ALA A 298 2.67 9.85 -2.43
C ALA A 298 1.15 10.15 -2.43
N SER A 299 0.36 9.21 -2.92
CA SER A 299 -1.11 9.25 -2.86
C SER A 299 -1.67 7.97 -2.24
N THR A 300 -2.92 8.04 -1.80
CA THR A 300 -3.62 6.85 -1.31
C THR A 300 -4.17 6.01 -2.47
N ILE A 301 -4.34 4.71 -2.22
CA ILE A 301 -5.08 3.80 -3.09
C ILE A 301 -6.44 3.50 -2.46
N GLY A 302 -7.40 2.99 -3.24
CA GLY A 302 -8.76 2.68 -2.76
C GLY A 302 -8.87 1.51 -1.77
N ARG A 303 -7.84 1.21 -0.97
CA ARG A 303 -7.79 0.12 0.03
C ARG A 303 -7.55 0.70 1.43
N GLN A 304 -8.34 0.23 2.39
CA GLN A 304 -8.16 0.47 3.82
C GLN A 304 -7.90 -0.85 4.54
N LEU A 305 -6.91 -0.87 5.44
CA LEU A 305 -6.73 -1.95 6.41
C LEU A 305 -7.48 -1.52 7.68
N ALA A 306 -8.36 -2.38 8.16
CA ALA A 306 -9.44 -1.98 9.04
C ALA A 306 -9.58 -2.86 10.29
N GLY A 307 -10.05 -2.22 11.36
CA GLY A 307 -10.62 -2.87 12.53
C GLY A 307 -12.09 -2.46 12.65
N SER A 308 -12.94 -3.40 13.07
CA SER A 308 -14.36 -3.15 13.31
C SER A 308 -14.58 -2.86 14.79
N LEU A 309 -15.26 -1.76 15.09
CA LEU A 309 -15.79 -1.44 16.40
C LEU A 309 -17.30 -1.61 16.37
N THR A 310 -17.82 -2.56 17.12
CA THR A 310 -19.26 -2.77 17.27
C THR A 310 -19.64 -2.44 18.69
N LEU A 311 -20.56 -1.48 18.85
CA LEU A 311 -21.11 -1.06 20.14
C LEU A 311 -22.38 -1.88 20.44
N ASP A 312 -22.73 -2.05 21.72
CA ASP A 312 -23.88 -2.91 22.11
C ASP A 312 -25.22 -2.34 21.65
N ASN A 313 -25.28 -1.04 21.35
CA ASN A 313 -26.45 -0.41 20.70
C ASN A 313 -26.60 -0.78 19.22
N GLY A 314 -25.81 -1.72 18.70
CA GLY A 314 -25.86 -2.24 17.33
C GLY A 314 -25.10 -1.39 16.30
N LYS A 315 -24.58 -0.21 16.67
CA LYS A 315 -23.81 0.63 15.75
C LYS A 315 -22.43 0.03 15.52
N THR A 316 -22.04 -0.06 14.25
CA THR A 316 -20.72 -0.55 13.83
C THR A 316 -19.96 0.55 13.11
N ILE A 317 -18.71 0.78 13.53
CA ILE A 317 -17.77 1.73 12.94
C ILE A 317 -16.58 0.96 12.36
N ILE A 318 -16.26 1.21 11.10
CA ILE A 318 -15.10 0.63 10.42
C ILE A 318 -13.96 1.66 10.46
N GLY A 319 -13.05 1.49 11.41
CA GLY A 319 -11.86 2.33 11.54
C GLY A 319 -10.62 1.71 10.88
N TRP A 320 -9.47 2.32 11.13
CA TRP A 320 -8.16 1.79 10.73
C TRP A 320 -7.60 0.88 11.82
N SER A 321 -6.97 -0.23 11.42
CA SER A 321 -6.18 -1.06 12.32
C SER A 321 -5.13 -1.85 11.55
N LEU A 322 -3.96 -2.04 12.17
CA LEU A 322 -2.87 -2.88 11.70
C LEU A 322 -2.41 -3.87 12.78
N PHE A 323 -3.24 -4.12 13.81
CA PHE A 323 -2.88 -5.04 14.88
C PHE A 323 -2.56 -6.44 14.32
N PRO A 324 -1.35 -6.99 14.56
CA PRO A 324 -0.79 -8.10 13.78
C PRO A 324 -1.35 -9.49 14.16
N ARG A 325 -2.46 -9.54 14.90
CA ARG A 325 -3.09 -10.79 15.35
C ARG A 325 -4.60 -10.67 15.26
N ARG A 326 -5.27 -11.81 15.15
CA ARG A 326 -6.73 -11.86 15.28
C ARG A 326 -7.09 -11.67 16.75
N ALA A 327 -7.57 -10.49 17.11
CA ALA A 327 -8.12 -10.19 18.42
C ALA A 327 -9.63 -10.02 18.35
N PHE A 328 -10.32 -10.53 19.36
CA PHE A 328 -11.72 -10.27 19.63
C PHE A 328 -11.81 -9.83 21.09
N LEU A 329 -12.26 -8.60 21.30
CA LEU A 329 -12.44 -8.03 22.63
C LEU A 329 -13.92 -7.74 22.82
N ASN A 330 -14.49 -8.28 23.89
CA ASN A 330 -15.85 -7.98 24.33
C ASN A 330 -15.79 -7.52 25.78
N VAL A 331 -15.58 -6.22 25.97
CA VAL A 331 -15.27 -5.59 27.26
C VAL A 331 -15.80 -4.17 27.32
N SER A 332 -15.89 -3.63 28.53
CA SER A 332 -16.43 -2.29 28.77
C SER A 332 -15.59 -1.19 28.11
N LEU A 333 -16.28 -0.20 27.55
CA LEU A 333 -15.69 1.02 27.01
C LEU A 333 -15.68 2.10 28.09
N VAL A 334 -14.50 2.65 28.39
CA VAL A 334 -14.35 3.75 29.34
C VAL A 334 -14.11 5.05 28.59
N TYR A 335 -14.96 6.04 28.87
CA TYR A 335 -14.76 7.42 28.47
C TYR A 335 -14.73 8.31 29.72
N ASN A 336 -13.61 9.00 29.93
CA ASN A 336 -13.46 10.04 30.94
C ASN A 336 -12.64 11.18 30.33
N GLU A 337 -13.15 12.41 30.42
CA GLU A 337 -12.55 13.60 29.81
C GLU A 337 -11.10 13.80 30.26
N THR A 338 -10.77 13.46 31.51
CA THR A 338 -9.40 13.54 32.05
C THR A 338 -8.44 12.49 31.48
N LEU A 339 -8.96 11.35 31.00
CA LEU A 339 -8.16 10.24 30.44
C LEU A 339 -7.93 10.36 28.94
N THR A 340 -8.73 11.18 28.25
CA THR A 340 -8.72 11.22 26.78
C THR A 340 -7.39 11.66 26.16
N GLY A 341 -6.53 12.32 26.95
CA GLY A 341 -5.17 12.65 26.55
C GLY A 341 -4.23 11.44 26.46
N CYS A 342 -4.57 10.30 27.07
CA CYS A 342 -3.79 9.04 27.07
C CYS A 342 -2.28 9.25 27.27
N ASN A 343 -1.92 10.13 28.20
CA ASN A 343 -0.56 10.63 28.41
C ASN A 343 -0.08 10.48 29.87
N SER A 344 -0.91 9.90 30.74
CA SER A 344 -0.58 9.65 32.15
C SER A 344 -0.79 8.16 32.48
N PRO A 345 0.29 7.37 32.64
CA PRO A 345 0.18 5.98 33.06
C PRO A 345 -0.54 5.83 34.40
N THR A 346 -0.32 6.75 35.34
CA THR A 346 -0.94 6.75 36.67
C THR A 346 -2.46 6.85 36.58
N LEU A 347 -3.00 7.79 35.80
CA LEU A 347 -4.44 7.94 35.65
C LEU A 347 -5.06 6.74 34.92
N LEU A 348 -4.38 6.21 33.91
CA LEU A 348 -4.85 5.02 33.19
C LEU A 348 -4.81 3.76 34.07
N SER A 349 -3.91 3.69 35.06
CA SER A 349 -3.81 2.56 35.98
C SER A 349 -5.02 2.41 36.91
N GLU A 350 -5.76 3.49 37.17
CA GLU A 350 -7.02 3.46 37.94
C GLU A 350 -8.12 2.64 37.23
N PHE A 351 -8.02 2.54 35.91
CA PHE A 351 -8.93 1.81 35.04
C PHE A 351 -8.26 0.55 34.46
N ALA A 352 -7.08 0.16 34.98
CA ALA A 352 -6.39 -1.04 34.56
C ALA A 352 -7.28 -2.27 34.76
N ASN A 353 -7.16 -3.23 33.83
CA ASN A 353 -7.88 -4.51 33.73
C ASN A 353 -9.19 -4.47 32.93
N ASN A 354 -9.20 -5.19 31.82
CA ASN A 354 -10.40 -5.51 31.04
C ASN A 354 -11.24 -4.32 30.53
N VAL A 355 -10.60 -3.22 30.15
CA VAL A 355 -11.29 -2.08 29.52
C VAL A 355 -10.69 -1.69 28.19
N ILE A 356 -11.51 -1.03 27.36
CA ILE A 356 -11.08 -0.27 26.19
C ILE A 356 -11.14 1.22 26.54
N VAL A 357 -10.08 1.97 26.23
CA VAL A 357 -10.00 3.42 26.48
C VAL A 357 -10.13 4.23 25.20
N VAL A 358 -10.76 5.40 25.30
CA VAL A 358 -10.86 6.37 24.20
C VAL A 358 -9.76 7.43 24.33
N CYS A 359 -8.95 7.58 23.28
CA CYS A 359 -7.83 8.53 23.21
C CYS A 359 -8.03 9.52 22.07
N PHE A 360 -7.89 10.82 22.34
CA PHE A 360 -7.70 11.83 21.30
C PHE A 360 -6.22 11.89 20.92
N VAL A 361 -5.95 11.87 19.61
CA VAL A 361 -4.57 11.92 19.14
C VAL A 361 -3.98 13.29 19.43
N GLY A 362 -2.92 13.29 20.24
CA GLY A 362 -2.10 14.46 20.46
C GLY A 362 -0.93 14.53 19.47
N PRO A 363 -0.11 15.59 19.51
CA PRO A 363 1.05 15.76 18.63
C PRO A 363 2.13 14.67 18.79
N ARG A 364 2.01 13.78 19.78
CA ARG A 364 2.96 12.69 20.07
C ARG A 364 2.25 11.34 20.23
N ILE A 365 1.60 10.88 19.16
CA ILE A 365 0.85 9.61 19.16
C ILE A 365 1.69 8.42 19.66
N ASN A 366 2.98 8.34 19.31
CA ASN A 366 3.87 7.25 19.75
C ASN A 366 4.06 7.21 21.28
N ASN A 367 4.07 8.37 21.93
CA ASN A 367 4.13 8.45 23.38
C ASN A 367 2.82 7.94 23.99
N GLN A 368 1.67 8.38 23.44
CA GLN A 368 0.36 7.92 23.91
C GLN A 368 0.22 6.40 23.77
N ILE A 369 0.67 5.82 22.65
CA ILE A 369 0.69 4.36 22.45
C ILE A 369 1.47 3.66 23.55
N SER A 370 2.66 4.17 23.88
CA SER A 370 3.51 3.57 24.93
C SER A 370 2.84 3.67 26.31
N THR A 371 2.27 4.82 26.62
CA THR A 371 1.58 5.09 27.89
C THR A 371 0.34 4.20 28.11
N VAL A 372 -0.43 3.89 27.06
CA VAL A 372 -1.60 3.02 27.18
C VAL A 372 -1.22 1.56 27.51
N ILE A 373 -0.02 1.12 27.13
CA ILE A 373 0.42 -0.28 27.31
C ILE A 373 0.83 -0.57 28.75
N GLU A 374 1.49 0.39 29.42
CA GLU A 374 2.04 0.22 30.76
C GLU A 374 1.00 -0.27 31.80
N PRO A 375 -0.22 0.29 31.89
CA PRO A 375 -1.23 -0.14 32.86
C PRO A 375 -2.00 -1.42 32.47
N LYS A 376 -1.52 -2.23 31.52
CA LYS A 376 -2.20 -3.46 31.04
C LYS A 376 -3.61 -3.22 30.47
N ILE A 377 -3.82 -2.09 29.80
CA ILE A 377 -5.02 -1.86 29.00
C ILE A 377 -5.04 -2.89 27.86
N ILE A 378 -6.21 -3.49 27.64
CA ILE A 378 -6.34 -4.60 26.69
C ILE A 378 -6.74 -4.14 25.29
N GLY A 379 -7.27 -2.92 25.14
CA GLY A 379 -7.49 -2.31 23.84
C GLY A 379 -7.72 -0.81 23.86
N ASP A 380 -7.62 -0.18 22.70
CA ASP A 380 -7.73 1.28 22.56
C ASP A 380 -8.58 1.72 21.35
N ILE A 381 -9.18 2.91 21.48
CA ILE A 381 -9.83 3.63 20.38
C ILE A 381 -9.16 4.99 20.26
N PHE A 382 -8.40 5.20 19.19
CA PHE A 382 -7.78 6.48 18.89
C PHE A 382 -8.66 7.30 17.93
N ILE A 383 -8.89 8.56 18.24
CA ILE A 383 -9.61 9.50 17.37
C ILE A 383 -8.59 10.35 16.63
N SER A 384 -8.46 10.12 15.32
CA SER A 384 -7.48 10.80 14.47
C SER A 384 -7.98 11.04 13.06
N THR A 385 -7.47 12.11 12.42
CA THR A 385 -7.44 12.22 10.96
C THR A 385 -6.30 11.41 10.35
N ASP A 386 -5.23 11.19 11.10
CA ASP A 386 -4.02 10.49 10.65
C ASP A 386 -4.07 9.00 10.97
N LYS A 387 -3.36 8.21 10.17
CA LYS A 387 -3.30 6.77 10.40
C LYS A 387 -2.21 6.47 11.43
N ARG A 388 -2.56 5.66 12.42
CA ARG A 388 -1.59 5.03 13.31
C ARG A 388 -0.87 3.91 12.57
N GLU A 389 0.47 3.92 12.59
CA GLU A 389 1.28 2.92 11.89
C GLU A 389 1.61 1.71 12.77
N GLU A 390 1.58 1.87 14.10
CA GLU A 390 2.01 0.85 15.05
C GLU A 390 0.89 0.48 16.04
N TYR A 391 0.49 -0.78 16.10
CA TYR A 391 -0.49 -1.31 17.05
C TYR A 391 0.14 -2.41 17.91
N ARG A 392 0.42 -2.10 19.19
CA ARG A 392 0.98 -3.07 20.16
C ARG A 392 -0.08 -3.81 20.96
N ILE A 393 -1.25 -3.21 21.13
CA ILE A 393 -2.47 -3.82 21.66
C ILE A 393 -3.58 -3.76 20.60
N PRO A 394 -4.62 -4.61 20.69
CA PRO A 394 -5.78 -4.51 19.82
C PRO A 394 -6.37 -3.10 19.90
N GLY A 395 -6.66 -2.51 18.75
CA GLY A 395 -7.21 -1.16 18.74
C GLY A 395 -7.66 -0.73 17.37
N VAL A 396 -8.41 0.37 17.36
CA VAL A 396 -8.96 0.96 16.16
C VAL A 396 -8.74 2.47 16.17
N THR A 397 -8.36 3.03 15.03
CA THR A 397 -8.34 4.48 14.84
C THR A 397 -9.57 4.89 14.05
N ILE A 398 -10.38 5.78 14.60
CA ILE A 398 -11.61 6.29 13.99
C ILE A 398 -11.46 7.76 13.62
N LYS A 399 -12.25 8.20 12.65
CA LYS A 399 -12.28 9.60 12.21
C LYS A 399 -12.97 10.48 13.27
N PRO A 400 -12.62 11.78 13.38
CA PRO A 400 -13.29 12.70 14.30
C PRO A 400 -14.81 12.81 14.11
N MET A 401 -15.33 12.56 12.90
CA MET A 401 -16.77 12.54 12.62
C MET A 401 -17.52 11.39 13.32
N GLU A 402 -16.82 10.30 13.66
CA GLU A 402 -17.39 9.14 14.35
C GLU A 402 -17.40 9.33 15.88
N THR A 403 -16.67 10.34 16.38
CA THR A 403 -16.50 10.63 17.81
C THR A 403 -17.82 10.75 18.58
N PRO A 404 -18.85 11.50 18.11
CA PRO A 404 -20.09 11.63 18.86
C PRO A 404 -20.78 10.29 19.08
N THR A 405 -20.69 9.37 18.11
CA THR A 405 -21.29 8.03 18.22
C THR A 405 -20.66 7.23 19.36
N VAL A 406 -19.32 7.25 19.48
CA VAL A 406 -18.59 6.49 20.50
C VAL A 406 -18.75 7.11 21.89
N ILE A 407 -18.63 8.44 22.00
CA ILE A 407 -18.74 9.14 23.29
C ILE A 407 -20.15 9.07 23.84
N ASN A 408 -21.18 9.30 23.02
CA ASN A 408 -22.57 9.25 23.49
C ASN A 408 -22.93 7.85 23.99
N TYR A 409 -22.43 6.80 23.32
CA TYR A 409 -22.60 5.43 23.80
C TYR A 409 -21.90 5.23 25.15
N ALA A 410 -20.63 5.59 25.27
CA ALA A 410 -19.86 5.42 26.50
C ALA A 410 -20.48 6.17 27.70
N LYS A 411 -21.05 7.37 27.47
CA LYS A 411 -21.77 8.13 28.50
C LYS A 411 -23.12 7.49 28.86
N SER A 412 -23.83 6.92 27.91
CA SER A 412 -25.15 6.29 28.14
C SER A 412 -25.11 4.96 28.89
N THR A 413 -23.93 4.34 29.00
CA THR A 413 -23.71 3.06 29.71
C THR A 413 -23.22 3.25 31.15
N ILE A 414 -23.14 4.49 31.65
CA ILE A 414 -22.73 4.83 33.02
C ILE A 414 -23.96 5.00 33.94
N ASP A 415 -25.16 5.06 33.37
CA ASP A 415 -26.46 4.95 34.07
C ASP A 415 -27.00 3.51 33.93
#